data_AF-A0A565CK13-F1
#
_entry.id   AF-A0A565CK13-F1
#
_cell.length_a   1.000
_cell.length_b   1.000
_cell.length_c   1.000
_cell.angle_alpha   90.00
_cell.angle_beta   90.00
_cell.angle_gamma   90.00
#
_symmetry.space_group_name_H-M   'P 1'
#
loop_
_entity.id
_entity.type
_entity.pdbx_description
1 polymer ?
#
loop_
_entity_poly.entity_id
_entity_poly.type
_entity_poly.pdbx_seq_one_letter_code
_entity_poly.pdbx_strand_id
1 'polypeptide(L)' 'MAFGGWDISDMNLADAMARAKVLDIDLQKQLRPFMEHMVPLPGIYDPDFIAANQGSRANHVIKGTKKQQLEQVIKDIR' A
#
# COMPACT_ATOMS: atom_id res chain seq x y z
N MET A 1 -16.17 10.63 3.31
CA MET A 1 -15.29 9.85 2.41
C MET A 1 -14.53 8.87 3.27
N ALA A 2 -14.67 7.57 3.02
CA ALA A 2 -13.87 6.53 3.69
C ALA A 2 -12.72 6.15 2.76
N PHE A 3 -11.49 6.19 3.26
CA PHE A 3 -10.30 5.88 2.47
C PHE A 3 -9.81 4.47 2.79
N GLY A 4 -9.64 3.66 1.74
CA GLY A 4 -9.05 2.33 1.78
C GLY A 4 -8.40 2.04 0.43
N GLY A 5 -7.48 1.08 0.39
CA GLY A 5 -6.78 0.72 -0.83
C GLY A 5 -5.67 -0.31 -0.58
N TRP A 6 -5.01 -0.70 -1.66
CA TRP A 6 -3.96 -1.73 -1.65
C TRP A 6 -2.63 -1.14 -2.10
N ASP A 7 -1.53 -1.61 -1.52
CA ASP A 7 -0.17 -1.37 -2.00
C ASP A 7 0.64 -2.66 -1.83
N ILE A 8 1.66 -2.85 -2.68
CA ILE A 8 2.59 -3.97 -2.54
C ILE A 8 3.58 -3.76 -1.38
N SER A 9 3.61 -2.55 -0.80
CA SER A 9 4.39 -2.15 0.38
C SER A 9 3.48 -2.00 1.60
N ASP A 10 3.90 -2.53 2.74
CA ASP A 10 3.22 -2.39 4.05
C ASP A 10 3.48 -1.05 4.75
N MET A 11 4.09 -0.09 4.06
CA MET A 11 4.43 1.20 4.63
C MET A 11 3.15 1.98 4.96
N ASN A 12 3.00 2.38 6.23
CA ASN A 12 1.90 3.23 6.66
C ASN A 12 1.91 4.59 5.92
N LEU A 13 0.76 5.26 5.88
CA LEU A 13 0.63 6.50 5.12
C LEU A 13 1.50 7.64 5.66
N ALA A 14 1.82 7.69 6.96
CA ALA A 14 2.71 8.71 7.51
C ALA A 14 4.15 8.59 6.97
N ASP A 15 4.69 7.37 6.97
CA ASP A 15 6.03 7.12 6.43
C ASP A 15 6.04 7.19 4.90
N ALA A 16 4.92 6.83 4.24
CA ALA A 16 4.75 7.00 2.80
C ALA A 16 4.76 8.48 2.38
N MET A 17 4.15 9.38 3.17
CA MET A 17 4.25 10.84 2.95
C MET A 17 5.68 11.34 3.04
N ALA A 18 6.42 10.91 4.07
CA ALA A 18 7.82 11.27 4.26
C ALA A 18 8.68 10.78 3.08
N ARG A 19 8.44 9.54 2.61
CA ARG A 19 9.08 8.98 1.42
C ARG A 19 8.75 9.75 0.15
N ALA A 20 7.51 10.20 -0.01
CA ALA A 20 7.03 10.90 -1.20
C ALA A 20 7.61 12.32 -1.34
N LYS A 21 7.98 12.97 -0.22
CA LYS A 21 8.57 14.33 -0.20
C LYS A 21 7.73 15.39 -0.92
N VAL A 22 6.40 15.28 -0.80
CA VAL A 22 5.45 16.20 -1.45
C VAL A 22 4.98 17.30 -0.50
N LEU A 23 4.60 16.93 0.73
CA LEU A 23 4.08 17.87 1.72
C LEU A 23 5.20 18.48 2.55
N ASP A 24 4.98 19.70 3.05
CA ASP A 24 5.89 20.35 3.99
C ASP A 24 6.03 19.53 5.30
N ILE A 25 7.20 19.60 5.94
CA ILE A 25 7.53 18.85 7.15
C ILE A 25 6.57 19.16 8.30
N ASP A 26 6.18 20.42 8.49
CA ASP A 26 5.29 20.78 9.60
C ASP A 26 3.87 20.27 9.36
N LEU A 27 3.43 20.22 8.10
CA LEU A 27 2.17 19.57 7.74
C LEU A 27 2.25 18.05 7.95
N GLN A 28 3.37 17.40 7.60
CA GLN A 28 3.56 15.96 7.85
C GLN A 28 3.49 15.63 9.35
N LYS A 29 4.08 16.46 10.22
CA LYS A 29 3.99 16.29 11.69
C LYS A 29 2.55 16.37 12.19
N GLN A 30 1.77 17.32 11.67
CA GLN A 30 0.35 17.48 12.03
C GLN A 30 -0.50 16.29 11.58
N LEU A 31 -0.20 15.71 10.41
CA LEU A 31 -0.95 14.61 9.84
C LEU A 31 -0.55 13.23 10.41
N ARG A 32 0.67 13.09 10.96
CA ARG A 32 1.20 11.81 11.43
C ARG A 32 0.27 11.03 12.36
N PRO A 33 -0.35 11.61 13.42
CA PRO A 33 -1.23 10.87 14.33
C PRO A 33 -2.46 10.25 13.64
N PHE A 34 -2.88 10.81 12.51
CA PHE A 34 -4.02 10.30 11.73
C PHE A 34 -3.61 9.24 10.71
N MET A 35 -2.36 9.28 10.25
CA MET A 35 -1.90 8.48 9.11
C MET A 35 -0.98 7.32 9.48
N GLU A 36 -0.37 7.33 10.66
CA GLU A 36 0.57 6.28 11.08
C GLU A 36 -0.10 4.92 11.31
N HIS A 37 -1.40 4.92 11.60
CA HIS A 37 -2.20 3.70 11.75
C HIS A 37 -2.86 3.23 10.45
N MET A 38 -2.71 4.00 9.36
CA MET A 38 -3.30 3.65 8.07
C MET A 38 -2.29 2.86 7.25
N VAL A 39 -2.44 1.54 7.23
CA VAL A 39 -1.61 0.62 6.43
C VAL A 39 -2.44 0.13 5.24
N PRO A 40 -1.92 0.19 3.99
CA PRO A 40 -2.61 -0.36 2.82
C PRO A 40 -2.85 -1.86 2.95
N LEU A 41 -3.92 -2.37 2.34
CA LEU A 41 -4.16 -3.80 2.22
C LEU A 41 -3.11 -4.45 1.28
N PRO A 42 -2.83 -5.77 1.41
CA PRO A 42 -1.88 -6.45 0.54
C PRO A 42 -2.27 -6.35 -0.94
N GLY A 43 -1.35 -5.92 -1.80
CA GLY A 43 -1.59 -5.78 -3.24
C GLY A 43 -1.36 -7.06 -4.05
N ILE A 44 -1.82 -7.10 -5.29
CA ILE A 44 -1.41 -8.13 -6.26
C ILE A 44 -0.08 -7.70 -6.88
N TYR A 45 0.90 -8.59 -6.90
CA TYR A 45 2.22 -8.35 -7.50
C TYR A 45 2.54 -9.44 -8.53
N ASP A 46 2.70 -9.02 -9.78
CA ASP A 46 3.13 -9.86 -10.89
C ASP A 46 4.41 -9.24 -11.49
N PRO A 47 5.60 -9.79 -11.21
CA PRO A 47 6.89 -9.23 -11.65
C PRO A 47 7.00 -9.07 -13.16
N ASP A 48 6.31 -9.88 -13.95
CA ASP A 48 6.39 -9.85 -15.42
C ASP A 48 5.73 -8.58 -16.00
N PHE A 49 4.87 -7.92 -15.23
CA PHE A 49 4.16 -6.71 -15.64
C PHE A 49 4.78 -5.42 -15.07
N ILE A 50 5.85 -5.54 -14.28
CA ILE A 50 6.44 -4.40 -13.55
C ILE A 50 7.96 -4.42 -13.72
N ALA A 51 8.60 -3.25 -13.64
CA ALA A 51 10.05 -3.17 -13.63
C ALA A 51 10.66 -4.03 -12.51
N ALA A 52 11.71 -4.78 -12.84
CA ALA A 52 12.35 -5.73 -11.92
C ALA A 52 12.90 -5.08 -10.64
N ASN A 53 13.19 -3.78 -10.66
CA ASN A 53 13.65 -3.02 -9.49
C ASN A 53 12.59 -2.83 -8.39
N GLN A 54 11.32 -3.16 -8.66
CA GLN A 54 10.24 -3.06 -7.68
C GLN A 54 10.18 -4.25 -6.70
N GLY A 55 10.94 -5.32 -6.95
CA GLY A 55 10.89 -6.54 -6.14
C GLY A 55 11.20 -6.31 -4.66
N SER A 56 12.12 -5.40 -4.32
CA SER A 56 12.44 -5.07 -2.92
C SER A 56 11.34 -4.32 -2.19
N ARG A 57 10.41 -3.69 -2.92
CA ARG A 57 9.26 -2.97 -2.35
C ARG A 57 8.07 -3.88 -2.08
N ALA A 58 8.01 -5.05 -2.72
CA ALA A 58 6.89 -5.98 -2.66
C ALA A 58 6.91 -6.87 -1.41
N ASN A 59 6.71 -6.30 -0.22
CA ASN A 59 6.64 -7.05 1.05
C ASN A 59 5.20 -7.31 1.55
N HIS A 60 4.19 -6.75 0.88
CA HIS A 60 2.78 -6.81 1.28
C HIS A 60 1.89 -7.28 0.12
N VAL A 61 1.94 -8.58 -0.17
CA VAL A 61 1.35 -9.15 -1.39
C VAL A 61 0.31 -10.23 -1.09
N ILE A 62 -0.81 -10.24 -1.84
CA ILE A 62 -1.79 -11.33 -1.85
C ILE A 62 -1.17 -12.56 -2.53
N LYS A 63 -1.02 -13.64 -1.76
CA LYS A 63 -0.46 -14.92 -2.25
C LYS A 63 -1.54 -15.79 -2.89
N GLY A 64 -1.10 -16.77 -3.67
CA GLY A 64 -1.95 -17.79 -4.28
C GLY A 64 -2.14 -17.59 -5.78
N THR A 65 -3.08 -18.35 -6.34
CA THR A 65 -3.44 -18.29 -7.77
C THR A 65 -4.18 -17.00 -8.11
N LYS A 66 -4.22 -16.62 -9.40
CA LYS A 66 -4.99 -15.45 -9.87
C LYS A 66 -6.46 -15.49 -9.45
N LYS A 67 -7.05 -16.69 -9.38
CA LYS A 67 -8.43 -16.88 -8.90
C LYS A 67 -8.57 -16.53 -7.42
N GLN A 68 -7.67 -17.02 -6.57
CA GLN A 68 -7.67 -16.71 -5.14
C GLN A 68 -7.42 -15.23 -4.87
N GLN A 69 -6.51 -14.61 -5.64
CA GLN A 69 -6.25 -13.17 -5.56
C GLN A 69 -7.50 -12.34 -5.94
N LEU A 70 -8.22 -12.73 -7.00
CA LEU A 70 -9.47 -12.10 -7.39
C LEU A 70 -10.54 -12.21 -6.29
N GLU A 71 -10.70 -13.40 -5.71
CA GLU A 71 -11.64 -13.65 -4.61
C GLU A 71 -11.32 -12.79 -3.38
N GLN A 72 -10.03 -12.62 -3.05
CA GLN A 72 -9.59 -11.77 -1.95
C GLN A 72 -9.93 -10.29 -2.20
N VAL A 73 -9.66 -9.76 -3.39
CA VAL A 73 -9.99 -8.36 -3.73
C VAL A 73 -11.50 -8.12 -3.68
N ILE A 74 -12.32 -9.05 -4.14
CA ILE A 74 -13.78 -8.96 -4.04
C ILE A 74 -14.22 -8.92 -2.56
N LYS A 75 -13.58 -9.73 -1.71
CA LYS A 75 -13.86 -9.76 -0.27
C LYS A 75 -13.47 -8.44 0.41
N ASP A 76 -12.34 -7.85 0.04
CA ASP A 76 -11.83 -6.60 0.63
C ASP A 76 -12.72 -5.38 0.30
N ILE A 77 -13.45 -5.42 -0.83
CA ILE A 77 -14.37 -4.35 -1.25
C ILE A 77 -15.73 -4.42 -0.55
N ARG A 78 -16.15 -5.61 -0.13
CA ARG A 78 -17.48 -5.89 0.43
C ARG A 78 -17.51 -5.67 1.95
#